data_AF-A0A956J6R8-F1
#
_entry.id   AF-A0A956J6R8-F1
#
_cell.length_a   1.000
_cell.length_b   1.000
_cell.length_c   1.000
_cell.angle_alpha   90.00
_cell.angle_beta   90.00
_cell.angle_gamma   90.00
#
_symmetry.space_group_name_H-M   'P 1'
#
loop_
_entity.id
_entity.type
_entity.pdbx_description
1 polymer ?
#
loop_
_entity_poly.entity_id
_entity_poly.type
_entity_poly.pdbx_seq_one_letter_code
_entity_poly.pdbx_strand_id
1 'polypeptide(L)'
;DLYTCFNMLIFDPDTDLESLDANTRFIRWAGEFPSNFGRVELYAGTPLLSRMLQEGRCRGDYMQWDYSLASPEVERVFNLSMQCFHARNFGDGALANRIMATRFDVEVCQHFHPDRFREEWMQRGKDLSRRLASDTADGLEEILQHVRSQPQSEDAELVARLTPGLRQTEEQVFEAARQLASELLSAVGQGRPLTVLGDRVATPLQNQRGPSFVEANLV
;
A
#
# COMPACT_ATOMS: atom_id res chain seq x y z
N ASP A 1 -16.14 -1.87 -18.08
CA ASP A 1 -15.16 -1.08 -17.32
C ASP A 1 -13.75 -1.46 -17.70
N LEU A 2 -12.83 -0.50 -17.59
CA LEU A 2 -11.39 -0.76 -17.66
C LEU A 2 -10.89 -1.07 -16.24
N TYR A 3 -10.19 -2.18 -16.07
CA TYR A 3 -9.50 -2.46 -14.83
C TYR A 3 -8.48 -1.36 -14.51
N THR A 4 -8.65 -0.72 -13.35
CA THR A 4 -7.84 0.43 -12.92
C THR A 4 -7.38 0.20 -11.49
N CYS A 5 -6.11 0.53 -11.23
CA CYS A 5 -5.48 0.51 -9.91
C CYS A 5 -4.68 1.78 -9.70
N PHE A 6 -4.56 2.21 -8.45
CA PHE A 6 -3.79 3.39 -8.08
C PHE A 6 -2.58 3.02 -7.22
N ASN A 7 -1.41 3.54 -7.56
CA ASN A 7 -0.28 3.62 -6.64
C ASN A 7 -0.05 5.10 -6.34
N MET A 8 -0.54 5.55 -5.19
CA MET A 8 -0.60 6.97 -4.86
C MET A 8 0.65 7.41 -4.11
N LEU A 9 1.34 8.42 -4.63
CA LEU A 9 2.45 9.04 -3.92
C LEU A 9 1.90 10.23 -3.13
N ILE A 10 1.34 9.94 -1.95
CA ILE A 10 0.67 10.95 -1.10
C ILE A 10 1.66 11.71 -0.20
N PHE A 11 2.91 11.25 -0.16
CA PHE A 11 4.02 11.94 0.51
C PHE A 11 5.08 12.29 -0.53
N ASP A 12 5.11 13.54 -0.92
CA ASP A 12 6.11 14.16 -1.78
C ASP A 12 6.72 15.38 -1.05
N PRO A 13 7.83 15.96 -1.56
CA PRO A 13 8.50 17.06 -0.87
C PRO A 13 7.67 18.31 -0.60
N ASP A 14 6.57 18.51 -1.34
CA ASP A 14 5.69 19.67 -1.28
C ASP A 14 4.33 19.34 -0.63
N THR A 15 4.14 18.10 -0.17
CA THR A 15 2.91 17.68 0.54
C THR A 15 2.67 18.53 1.78
N ASP A 16 1.42 18.95 1.95
CA ASP A 16 0.88 19.61 3.14
C ASP A 16 -0.32 18.83 3.72
N LEU A 17 -0.87 19.27 4.86
CA LEU A 17 -2.00 18.58 5.49
C LEU A 17 -3.31 18.68 4.67
N GLU A 18 -3.49 19.70 3.85
CA GLU A 18 -4.70 19.85 3.00
C GLU A 18 -4.67 18.86 1.83
N SER A 19 -3.52 18.71 1.20
CA SER A 19 -3.28 17.71 0.16
C SER A 19 -3.43 16.29 0.71
N LEU A 20 -3.03 16.01 1.95
CA LEU A 20 -3.27 14.73 2.61
C LEU A 20 -4.76 14.45 2.87
N ASP A 21 -5.54 15.45 3.28
CA ASP A 21 -7.01 15.32 3.37
C ASP A 21 -7.62 15.03 2.00
N ALA A 22 -7.16 15.73 0.95
CA ALA A 22 -7.65 15.54 -0.41
C ALA A 22 -7.36 14.11 -0.92
N ASN A 23 -6.13 13.62 -0.69
CA ASN A 23 -5.73 12.25 -1.02
C ASN A 23 -6.55 11.22 -0.24
N THR A 24 -6.77 11.43 1.07
CA THR A 24 -7.59 10.55 1.91
C THR A 24 -9.03 10.47 1.40
N ARG A 25 -9.63 11.60 1.03
CA ARG A 25 -10.97 11.62 0.40
C ARG A 25 -10.99 10.92 -0.95
N PHE A 26 -9.93 11.07 -1.75
CA PHE A 26 -9.82 10.39 -3.03
C PHE A 26 -9.76 8.86 -2.86
N ILE A 27 -8.96 8.35 -1.92
CA ILE A 27 -8.89 6.91 -1.60
C ILE A 27 -10.29 6.37 -1.29
N ARG A 28 -11.07 7.09 -0.47
CA ARG A 28 -12.44 6.70 -0.15
C ARG A 28 -13.37 6.71 -1.38
N TRP A 29 -13.32 7.79 -2.16
CA TRP A 29 -14.16 7.96 -3.35
C TRP A 29 -13.85 6.90 -4.41
N ALA A 30 -12.57 6.61 -4.64
CA ALA A 30 -12.08 5.62 -5.60
C ALA A 30 -12.09 4.19 -5.04
N GLY A 31 -12.79 3.92 -3.94
CA GLY A 31 -12.60 2.69 -3.16
C GLY A 31 -12.83 1.38 -3.92
N GLU A 32 -13.60 1.36 -5.01
CA GLU A 32 -13.75 0.14 -5.82
C GLU A 32 -12.48 -0.24 -6.63
N PHE A 33 -11.56 0.71 -6.79
CA PHE A 33 -10.29 0.52 -7.46
C PHE A 33 -9.22 0.18 -6.41
N PRO A 34 -8.52 -0.96 -6.53
CA PRO A 34 -7.41 -1.28 -5.66
C PRO A 34 -6.39 -0.14 -5.63
N SER A 35 -5.96 0.22 -4.43
CA SER A 35 -4.96 1.27 -4.24
C SER A 35 -3.88 0.88 -3.23
N ASN A 36 -2.66 1.34 -3.49
CA ASN A 36 -1.59 1.45 -2.50
C ASN A 36 -1.23 2.93 -2.35
N PHE A 37 -0.57 3.29 -1.26
CA PHE A 37 0.03 4.61 -1.11
C PHE A 37 1.45 4.52 -0.55
N GLY A 38 2.26 5.51 -0.89
CA GLY A 38 3.63 5.61 -0.44
C GLY A 38 4.20 7.01 -0.57
N ARG A 39 5.52 7.07 -0.45
CA ARG A 39 6.30 8.29 -0.56
C ARG A 39 7.06 8.29 -1.89
N VAL A 40 7.23 9.47 -2.49
CA VAL A 40 8.06 9.63 -3.68
C VAL A 40 9.49 9.19 -3.38
N GLU A 41 10.04 8.32 -4.22
CA GLU A 41 11.44 7.89 -4.15
C GLU A 41 12.37 8.87 -4.89
N LEU A 42 13.56 9.08 -4.34
CA LEU A 42 14.60 9.88 -4.99
C LEU A 42 15.50 8.98 -5.82
N TYR A 43 15.52 9.19 -7.14
CA TYR A 43 16.42 8.47 -8.05
C TYR A 43 17.60 9.32 -8.48
N ALA A 44 18.75 8.67 -8.62
CA ALA A 44 19.98 9.29 -9.12
C ALA A 44 19.75 9.94 -10.50
N GLY A 45 20.26 11.16 -10.66
CA GLY A 45 20.12 11.92 -11.91
C GLY A 45 18.76 12.58 -12.14
N THR A 46 17.80 12.45 -11.22
CA THR A 46 16.52 13.14 -11.35
C THR A 46 16.60 14.59 -10.88
N PRO A 47 15.83 15.51 -11.50
CA PRO A 47 15.72 16.89 -11.02
C PRO A 47 15.26 16.98 -9.56
N LEU A 48 14.44 16.02 -9.11
CA LEU A 48 13.96 15.97 -7.73
C LEU A 48 15.09 15.72 -6.74
N LEU A 49 15.97 14.75 -7.00
CA LEU A 49 17.16 14.54 -6.16
C LEU A 49 18.06 15.78 -6.13
N SER A 50 18.32 16.39 -7.29
CA SER A 50 19.11 17.63 -7.37
C SER A 50 18.52 18.74 -6.52
N ARG A 51 17.19 18.92 -6.56
CA ARG A 51 16.46 19.89 -5.74
C ARG A 51 16.61 19.59 -4.26
N MET A 52 16.34 18.34 -3.83
CA MET A 52 16.44 17.96 -2.41
C MET A 52 17.86 18.11 -1.85
N LEU A 53 18.90 17.88 -2.66
CA LEU A 53 20.30 18.16 -2.31
C LEU A 53 20.55 19.66 -2.13
N GLN A 54 20.06 20.50 -3.05
CA GLN A 54 20.22 21.95 -2.98
C GLN A 54 19.48 22.57 -1.78
N GLU A 55 18.29 22.05 -1.45
CA GLU A 55 17.51 22.46 -0.28
C GLU A 55 18.09 21.94 1.05
N GLY A 56 19.13 21.10 1.01
CA GLY A 56 19.72 20.49 2.21
C GLY A 56 18.78 19.53 2.93
N ARG A 57 17.75 19.01 2.25
CA ARG A 57 16.73 18.10 2.79
C ARG A 57 17.04 16.63 2.54
N CYS A 58 17.93 16.33 1.59
CA CYS A 58 18.32 14.98 1.22
C CYS A 58 19.23 14.33 2.28
N ARG A 59 19.02 13.03 2.54
CA ARG A 59 19.83 12.18 3.43
C ARG A 59 20.06 10.81 2.78
N GLY A 60 21.10 10.10 3.20
CA GLY A 60 21.47 8.80 2.63
C GLY A 60 22.47 8.90 1.48
N ASP A 61 22.50 7.88 0.62
CA ASP A 61 23.39 7.78 -0.53
C ASP A 61 22.78 6.98 -1.70
N TYR A 62 23.58 6.64 -2.71
CA TYR A 62 23.13 5.92 -3.91
C TYR A 62 22.50 4.55 -3.64
N MET A 63 22.71 3.96 -2.45
CA MET A 63 22.04 2.73 -2.04
C MET A 63 20.62 2.99 -1.53
N GLN A 64 20.38 4.15 -0.90
CA GLN A 64 19.09 4.53 -0.37
C GLN A 64 19.05 6.04 -0.07
N TRP A 65 18.48 6.82 -0.99
CA TRP A 65 18.20 8.23 -0.77
C TRP A 65 16.88 8.42 -0.01
N ASP A 66 16.86 9.43 0.84
CA ASP A 66 15.72 9.83 1.64
C ASP A 66 15.70 11.36 1.79
N TYR A 67 14.61 11.94 2.28
CA TYR A 67 14.49 13.38 2.51
C TYR A 67 13.48 13.71 3.61
N SER A 68 13.64 14.88 4.23
CA SER A 68 12.65 15.45 5.14
C SER A 68 11.50 16.09 4.35
N LEU A 69 10.26 15.84 4.75
CA LEU A 69 9.04 16.43 4.19
C LEU A 69 8.92 17.93 4.52
N ALA A 70 7.94 18.61 3.92
CA ALA A 70 7.85 20.08 3.92
C ALA A 70 7.73 20.69 5.32
N SER A 71 7.06 19.99 6.23
CA SER A 71 6.85 20.43 7.61
C SER A 71 7.01 19.28 8.63
N PRO A 72 7.30 19.61 9.90
CA PRO A 72 7.36 18.61 10.98
C PRO A 72 6.05 17.84 11.16
N GLU A 73 4.90 18.48 10.95
CA GLU A 73 3.58 17.86 11.05
C GLU A 73 3.38 16.81 9.95
N VAL A 74 3.78 17.12 8.71
CA VAL A 74 3.69 16.17 7.58
C VAL A 74 4.64 15.00 7.78
N GLU A 75 5.86 15.25 8.28
CA GLU A 75 6.79 14.18 8.67
C GLU A 75 6.20 13.29 9.77
N ARG A 76 5.50 13.89 10.75
CA ARG A 76 4.81 13.15 11.81
C ARG A 76 3.68 12.28 11.26
N VAL A 77 2.85 12.79 10.34
CA VAL A 77 1.81 11.99 9.66
C VAL A 77 2.44 10.83 8.89
N PHE A 78 3.54 11.06 8.16
CA PHE A 78 4.26 10.01 7.45
C PHE A 78 4.75 8.92 8.41
N ASN A 79 5.42 9.29 9.50
CA ASN A 79 5.95 8.34 10.47
C ASN A 79 4.87 7.51 11.16
N LEU A 80 3.74 8.13 11.53
CA LEU A 80 2.57 7.42 12.06
C LEU A 80 1.97 6.48 11.02
N SER A 81 1.85 6.94 9.77
CA SER A 81 1.33 6.13 8.67
C SER A 81 2.21 4.91 8.41
N MET A 82 3.54 5.06 8.43
CA MET A 82 4.45 3.92 8.27
C MET A 82 4.31 2.94 9.43
N GLN A 83 4.21 3.40 10.67
CA GLN A 83 4.01 2.52 11.83
C GLN A 83 2.70 1.73 11.74
N CYS A 84 1.61 2.35 11.30
CA CYS A 84 0.30 1.72 11.22
C CYS A 84 0.10 0.83 9.98
N PHE A 85 0.65 1.25 8.83
CA PHE A 85 0.33 0.66 7.51
C PHE A 85 1.49 -0.08 6.84
N HIS A 86 2.72 -0.07 7.38
CA HIS A 86 3.87 -0.72 6.73
C HIS A 86 3.58 -2.17 6.34
N ALA A 87 3.06 -2.99 7.27
CA ALA A 87 2.76 -4.38 6.98
C ALA A 87 1.67 -4.57 5.89
N ARG A 88 0.74 -3.61 5.73
CA ARG A 88 -0.28 -3.62 4.67
C ARG A 88 0.29 -3.30 3.28
N ASN A 89 1.17 -2.31 3.22
CA ASN A 89 1.59 -1.66 1.98
C ASN A 89 2.93 -2.19 1.46
N PHE A 90 3.83 -2.59 2.36
CA PHE A 90 5.24 -2.90 2.06
C PHE A 90 5.76 -4.17 2.77
N GLY A 91 4.99 -4.76 3.67
CA GLY A 91 5.37 -5.99 4.36
C GLY A 91 5.37 -7.22 3.45
N ASP A 92 5.94 -8.33 3.95
CA ASP A 92 5.92 -9.60 3.25
C ASP A 92 4.48 -10.05 2.97
N GLY A 93 4.13 -10.18 1.68
CA GLY A 93 2.77 -10.52 1.28
C GLY A 93 1.78 -9.38 1.50
N ALA A 94 2.23 -8.14 1.40
CA ALA A 94 1.46 -6.90 1.46
C ALA A 94 0.08 -7.05 0.80
N LEU A 95 -0.96 -6.75 1.58
CA LEU A 95 -2.33 -6.90 1.14
C LEU A 95 -2.68 -5.96 -0.01
N ALA A 96 -2.08 -4.76 -0.06
CA ALA A 96 -2.32 -3.78 -1.13
C ALA A 96 -2.00 -4.35 -2.52
N ASN A 97 -0.86 -5.05 -2.66
CA ASN A 97 -0.49 -5.72 -3.92
C ASN A 97 -1.39 -6.92 -4.19
N ARG A 98 -1.75 -7.67 -3.15
CA ARG A 98 -2.61 -8.86 -3.31
C ARG A 98 -4.01 -8.49 -3.79
N ILE A 99 -4.60 -7.42 -3.27
CA ILE A 99 -5.95 -7.02 -3.68
C ILE A 99 -5.97 -6.55 -5.14
N MET A 100 -4.90 -5.87 -5.60
CA MET A 100 -4.70 -5.58 -7.02
C MET A 100 -4.68 -6.88 -7.82
N ALA A 101 -3.84 -7.84 -7.44
CA ALA A 101 -3.74 -9.14 -8.12
C ALA A 101 -5.08 -9.90 -8.17
N THR A 102 -5.85 -9.91 -7.08
CA THR A 102 -7.17 -10.56 -7.03
C THR A 102 -8.15 -9.94 -8.01
N ARG A 103 -8.19 -8.61 -8.11
CA ARG A 103 -9.02 -7.94 -9.11
C ARG A 103 -8.56 -8.25 -10.52
N PHE A 104 -7.25 -8.23 -10.76
CA PHE A 104 -6.70 -8.60 -12.07
C PHE A 104 -7.09 -10.03 -12.47
N ASP A 105 -7.00 -10.99 -11.55
CA ASP A 105 -7.40 -12.38 -11.79
C ASP A 105 -8.88 -12.50 -12.22
N VAL A 106 -9.78 -11.70 -11.63
CA VAL A 106 -11.20 -11.64 -12.02
C VAL A 106 -11.37 -11.09 -13.45
N GLU A 107 -10.65 -10.03 -13.80
CA GLU A 107 -10.72 -9.38 -15.12
C GLU A 107 -10.17 -10.30 -16.22
N VAL A 108 -9.06 -11.01 -15.92
CA VAL A 108 -8.52 -12.07 -16.79
C VAL A 108 -9.55 -13.17 -17.00
N CYS A 109 -10.23 -13.62 -15.95
CA CYS A 109 -11.30 -14.62 -16.08
C CYS A 109 -12.45 -14.10 -16.96
N GLN A 110 -12.90 -12.86 -16.77
CA GLN A 110 -13.94 -12.25 -17.60
C GLN A 110 -13.54 -12.19 -19.08
N HIS A 111 -12.29 -11.82 -19.36
CA HIS A 111 -11.84 -11.62 -20.73
C HIS A 111 -11.53 -12.93 -21.47
N PHE A 112 -10.79 -13.84 -20.83
CA PHE A 112 -10.30 -15.06 -21.47
C PHE A 112 -11.18 -16.29 -21.24
N HIS A 113 -12.07 -16.25 -20.23
CA HIS A 113 -12.97 -17.35 -19.87
C HIS A 113 -14.42 -16.86 -19.64
N PRO A 114 -15.03 -16.13 -20.59
CA PRO A 114 -16.35 -15.52 -20.39
C PRO A 114 -17.44 -16.54 -20.05
N ASP A 115 -17.37 -17.76 -20.59
CA ASP A 115 -18.35 -18.84 -20.31
C ASP A 115 -18.25 -19.39 -18.87
N ARG A 116 -17.14 -19.11 -18.18
CA ARG A 116 -16.89 -19.52 -16.78
C ARG A 116 -17.06 -18.36 -15.81
N PHE A 117 -16.96 -17.13 -16.31
CA PHE A 117 -17.06 -15.93 -15.52
C PHE A 117 -18.42 -15.79 -14.85
N ARG A 118 -18.40 -15.25 -13.63
CA ARG A 118 -19.59 -14.93 -12.87
C ARG A 118 -19.52 -13.49 -12.40
N GLU A 119 -20.57 -12.72 -12.64
CA GLU A 119 -20.67 -11.31 -12.25
C GLU A 119 -20.49 -11.13 -10.73
N GLU A 120 -20.87 -12.13 -9.92
CA GLU A 120 -20.64 -12.13 -8.48
C GLU A 120 -19.16 -11.99 -8.09
N TRP A 121 -18.22 -12.52 -8.89
CA TRP A 121 -16.79 -12.40 -8.63
C TRP A 121 -16.29 -10.98 -8.84
N MET A 122 -16.85 -10.31 -9.85
CA MET A 122 -16.60 -8.89 -10.11
C MET A 122 -17.08 -8.05 -8.93
N GLN A 123 -18.32 -8.26 -8.48
CA GLN A 123 -18.86 -7.50 -7.36
C GLN A 123 -18.05 -7.73 -6.08
N ARG A 124 -17.74 -9.00 -5.75
CA ARG A 124 -16.92 -9.35 -4.59
C ARG A 124 -15.53 -8.70 -4.64
N GLY A 125 -14.87 -8.70 -5.78
CA GLY A 125 -13.58 -8.03 -5.92
C GLY A 125 -13.67 -6.52 -5.65
N LYS A 126 -14.70 -5.84 -6.18
CA LYS A 126 -14.92 -4.40 -5.95
C LYS A 126 -15.19 -4.13 -4.47
N ASP A 127 -15.97 -4.98 -3.81
CA ASP A 127 -16.32 -4.84 -2.39
C ASP A 127 -15.10 -5.04 -1.48
N LEU A 128 -14.22 -6.00 -1.80
CA LEU A 128 -12.96 -6.18 -1.08
C LEU A 128 -12.04 -4.95 -1.21
N SER A 129 -11.97 -4.37 -2.40
CA SER A 129 -11.22 -3.13 -2.65
C SER A 129 -11.80 -1.98 -1.82
N ARG A 130 -13.13 -1.82 -1.85
CA ARG A 130 -13.83 -0.72 -1.13
C ARG A 130 -13.64 -0.84 0.37
N ARG A 131 -13.64 -2.06 0.89
CA ARG A 131 -13.40 -2.33 2.30
C ARG A 131 -12.01 -1.89 2.72
N LEU A 132 -10.97 -2.30 1.99
CA LEU A 132 -9.60 -1.92 2.30
C LEU A 132 -9.37 -0.42 2.13
N ALA A 133 -9.95 0.20 1.10
CA ALA A 133 -9.84 1.63 0.85
C ALA A 133 -10.53 2.46 1.94
N SER A 134 -11.72 2.05 2.40
CA SER A 134 -12.43 2.74 3.47
C SER A 134 -11.66 2.67 4.78
N ASP A 135 -11.17 1.48 5.16
CA ASP A 135 -10.36 1.27 6.36
C ASP A 135 -9.02 2.04 6.31
N THR A 136 -8.43 2.14 5.12
CA THR A 136 -7.23 2.97 4.89
C THR A 136 -7.56 4.46 5.07
N ALA A 137 -8.66 4.94 4.49
CA ALA A 137 -9.07 6.33 4.60
C ALA A 137 -9.43 6.69 6.05
N ASP A 138 -10.15 5.81 6.77
CA ASP A 138 -10.49 5.99 8.18
C ASP A 138 -9.21 6.14 9.04
N GLY A 139 -8.23 5.25 8.85
CA GLY A 139 -6.98 5.33 9.62
C GLY A 139 -6.11 6.54 9.28
N LEU A 140 -6.06 6.96 8.00
CA LEU A 140 -5.36 8.18 7.60
C LEU A 140 -6.04 9.44 8.14
N GLU A 141 -7.37 9.50 8.11
CA GLU A 141 -8.17 10.58 8.67
C GLU A 141 -7.96 10.71 10.18
N GLU A 142 -7.89 9.59 10.89
CA GLU A 142 -7.62 9.57 12.32
C GLU A 142 -6.19 10.05 12.66
N ILE A 143 -5.19 9.64 11.88
CA ILE A 143 -3.81 10.13 12.02
C ILE A 143 -3.75 11.65 11.77
N LEU A 144 -4.40 12.14 10.72
CA LEU A 144 -4.45 13.57 10.38
C LEU A 144 -5.11 14.38 11.49
N GLN A 145 -6.24 13.89 12.02
CA GLN A 145 -6.91 14.52 13.16
C GLN A 145 -6.00 14.55 14.39
N HIS A 146 -5.36 13.43 14.72
CA HIS A 146 -4.44 13.34 15.85
C HIS A 146 -3.28 14.32 15.75
N VAL A 147 -2.62 14.41 14.58
CA VAL A 147 -1.51 15.35 14.39
C VAL A 147 -1.96 16.81 14.53
N ARG A 148 -3.20 17.13 14.16
CA ARG A 148 -3.79 18.47 14.30
C ARG A 148 -4.12 18.84 15.74
N SER A 149 -4.55 17.87 16.56
CA SER A 149 -5.14 18.16 17.87
C SER A 149 -4.36 17.67 19.08
N GLN A 150 -3.43 16.73 18.90
CA GLN A 150 -2.72 16.08 20.01
C GLN A 150 -1.20 16.25 19.93
N PRO A 151 -0.51 16.31 21.09
CA PRO A 151 0.94 16.39 21.14
C PRO A 151 1.60 15.08 20.70
N GLN A 152 2.86 15.16 20.25
CA GLN A 152 3.65 14.00 19.80
C GLN A 152 3.81 12.92 20.90
N SER A 153 3.72 13.28 22.18
CA SER A 153 3.78 12.33 23.30
C SER A 153 2.67 11.28 23.27
N GLU A 154 1.56 11.52 22.57
CA GLU A 154 0.42 10.60 22.46
C GLU A 154 0.47 9.70 21.22
N ASP A 155 1.50 9.82 20.38
CA ASP A 155 1.63 9.08 19.11
C ASP A 155 1.65 7.55 19.33
N ALA A 156 2.34 7.09 20.37
CA ALA A 156 2.43 5.67 20.68
C ALA A 156 1.05 5.08 21.03
N GLU A 157 0.20 5.84 21.72
CA GLU A 157 -1.14 5.41 22.10
C GLU A 157 -2.07 5.33 20.88
N LEU A 158 -1.96 6.30 19.96
CA LEU A 158 -2.67 6.25 18.67
C LEU A 158 -2.30 4.98 17.91
N VAL A 159 -1.01 4.71 17.71
CA VAL A 159 -0.53 3.55 16.95
C VAL A 159 -1.01 2.25 17.61
N ALA A 160 -0.91 2.14 18.93
CA ALA A 160 -1.35 0.97 19.68
C ALA A 160 -2.86 0.73 19.55
N ARG A 161 -3.66 1.80 19.43
CA ARG A 161 -5.12 1.71 19.27
C ARG A 161 -5.54 1.42 17.83
N LEU A 162 -4.94 2.06 16.84
CA LEU A 162 -5.30 1.91 15.42
C LEU A 162 -4.89 0.56 14.84
N THR A 163 -3.64 0.15 15.12
CA THR A 163 -3.02 -0.99 14.42
C THR A 163 -3.81 -2.30 14.54
N PRO A 164 -4.37 -2.70 15.70
CA PRO A 164 -5.15 -3.93 15.81
C PRO A 164 -6.36 -3.97 14.88
N GLY A 165 -7.09 -2.85 14.75
CA GLY A 165 -8.24 -2.75 13.83
C GLY A 165 -7.81 -2.90 12.38
N LEU A 166 -6.71 -2.23 11.99
CA LEU A 166 -6.14 -2.35 10.65
C LEU A 166 -5.75 -3.80 10.33
N ARG A 167 -5.09 -4.50 11.26
CA ARG A 167 -4.71 -5.92 11.09
C ARG A 167 -5.95 -6.82 10.95
N GLN A 168 -6.97 -6.59 11.76
CA GLN A 168 -8.22 -7.35 11.69
C GLN A 168 -8.91 -7.20 10.33
N THR A 169 -9.01 -5.99 9.79
CA THR A 169 -9.58 -5.76 8.46
C THR A 169 -8.76 -6.48 7.39
N GLU A 170 -7.43 -6.43 7.49
CA GLU A 170 -6.56 -7.09 6.52
C GLU A 170 -6.69 -8.60 6.51
N GLU A 171 -6.75 -9.25 7.67
CA GLU A 171 -6.96 -10.69 7.76
C GLU A 171 -8.28 -11.10 7.08
N GLN A 172 -9.35 -10.32 7.30
CA GLN A 172 -10.65 -10.60 6.73
C GLN A 172 -10.67 -10.40 5.21
N VAL A 173 -10.05 -9.33 4.71
CA VAL A 173 -9.92 -9.08 3.27
C VAL A 173 -9.02 -10.12 2.63
N PHE A 174 -7.92 -10.49 3.29
CA PHE A 174 -7.00 -11.52 2.82
C PHE A 174 -7.69 -12.88 2.64
N GLU A 175 -8.42 -13.36 3.66
CA GLU A 175 -9.11 -14.64 3.57
C GLU A 175 -10.19 -14.64 2.48
N ALA A 176 -10.94 -13.56 2.36
CA ALA A 176 -11.95 -13.43 1.32
C ALA A 176 -11.35 -13.35 -0.10
N ALA A 177 -10.22 -12.66 -0.27
CA ALA A 177 -9.48 -12.62 -1.52
C ALA A 177 -8.91 -14.01 -1.89
N ARG A 178 -8.38 -14.74 -0.91
CA ARG A 178 -7.89 -16.12 -1.08
C ARG A 178 -9.01 -17.06 -1.49
N GLN A 179 -10.18 -16.94 -0.87
CA GLN A 179 -11.36 -17.72 -1.24
C GLN A 179 -11.80 -17.42 -2.68
N LEU A 180 -11.88 -16.14 -3.05
CA LEU A 180 -12.23 -15.74 -4.41
C LEU A 180 -11.24 -16.29 -5.45
N ALA A 181 -9.94 -16.20 -5.18
CA ALA A 181 -8.91 -16.76 -6.04
C ALA A 181 -9.02 -18.30 -6.19
N SER A 182 -9.37 -19.00 -5.11
CA SER A 182 -9.62 -20.45 -5.15
C SER A 182 -10.83 -20.82 -6.00
N GLU A 183 -11.91 -20.04 -5.93
CA GLU A 183 -13.11 -20.24 -6.75
C GLU A 183 -12.83 -20.00 -8.23
N LEU A 184 -12.11 -18.91 -8.56
CA LEU A 184 -11.66 -18.61 -9.92
C LEU A 184 -10.82 -19.75 -10.49
N LEU A 185 -9.81 -20.21 -9.72
CA LEU A 185 -8.94 -21.30 -10.15
C LEU A 185 -9.72 -22.60 -10.37
N SER A 186 -10.66 -22.94 -9.48
CA SER A 186 -11.49 -24.13 -9.62
C SER A 186 -12.36 -24.08 -10.87
N ALA A 187 -12.91 -22.92 -11.20
CA ALA A 187 -13.78 -22.74 -12.36
C ALA A 187 -13.05 -22.73 -13.70
N VAL A 188 -11.86 -22.09 -13.74
CA VAL A 188 -11.01 -22.01 -14.93
C VAL A 188 -10.25 -23.33 -15.15
N GLY A 189 -9.79 -23.97 -14.06
CA GLY A 189 -9.11 -25.27 -14.07
C GLY A 189 -7.68 -25.26 -14.63
N GLN A 190 -7.13 -24.08 -14.95
CA GLN A 190 -5.78 -23.89 -15.52
C GLN A 190 -5.12 -22.63 -14.95
N GLY A 191 -3.79 -22.60 -14.96
CA GLY A 191 -2.99 -21.46 -14.49
C GLY A 191 -2.76 -21.43 -12.98
N ARG A 192 -2.16 -20.33 -12.50
CA ARG A 192 -1.98 -20.03 -11.07
C ARG A 192 -2.41 -18.58 -10.83
N PRO A 193 -3.34 -18.29 -9.91
CA PRO A 193 -3.77 -16.92 -9.65
C PRO A 193 -2.61 -16.07 -9.17
N LEU A 194 -2.50 -14.83 -9.66
CA LEU A 194 -1.49 -13.89 -9.18
C LEU A 194 -1.65 -13.63 -7.67
N THR A 195 -2.89 -13.69 -7.18
CA THR A 195 -3.22 -13.63 -5.74
C THR A 195 -2.41 -14.60 -4.88
N VAL A 196 -2.09 -15.78 -5.42
CA VAL A 196 -1.35 -16.86 -4.73
C VAL A 196 0.16 -16.74 -4.96
N LEU A 197 0.57 -16.23 -6.12
CA LEU A 197 1.99 -16.03 -6.44
C LEU A 197 2.60 -14.88 -5.63
N GLY A 198 1.80 -13.84 -5.30
CA GLY A 198 2.29 -12.67 -4.55
C GLY A 198 3.51 -12.04 -5.22
N ASP A 199 4.49 -11.59 -4.44
CA ASP A 199 5.74 -10.98 -4.94
C ASP A 199 6.75 -12.02 -5.48
N ARG A 200 6.41 -13.31 -5.53
CA ARG A 200 7.30 -14.38 -6.04
C ARG A 200 7.48 -14.38 -7.56
N VAL A 201 6.91 -13.39 -8.24
CA VAL A 201 7.22 -13.08 -9.64
C VAL A 201 8.56 -12.32 -9.77
N ALA A 202 9.24 -12.10 -8.64
CA ALA A 202 10.60 -11.62 -8.54
C ALA A 202 11.54 -12.30 -9.55
N THR A 203 12.21 -11.49 -10.36
CA THR A 203 13.24 -11.94 -11.30
C THR A 203 14.38 -12.64 -10.52
N PRO A 204 15.18 -13.52 -11.16
CA PRO A 204 16.31 -14.19 -10.50
C PRO A 204 17.25 -13.25 -9.71
N LEU A 205 17.35 -11.96 -10.10
CA LEU A 205 18.12 -10.92 -9.41
C LEU A 205 17.55 -10.55 -8.03
N GLN A 206 16.24 -10.66 -7.82
CA GLN A 206 15.56 -10.36 -6.55
C GLN A 206 15.63 -11.54 -5.56
N ASN A 207 15.78 -12.78 -6.06
CA ASN A 207 15.89 -13.99 -5.23
C ASN A 207 17.33 -14.31 -4.78
N GLN A 208 18.34 -13.61 -5.28
CA GLN A 208 19.74 -13.85 -4.90
C GLN A 208 20.13 -13.31 -3.52
N ARG A 209 19.23 -12.61 -2.81
CA ARG A 209 19.47 -12.10 -1.45
C ARG A 209 18.74 -12.97 -0.41
N GLY A 210 19.26 -14.18 -0.20
CA GLY A 210 18.99 -14.99 1.01
C GLY A 210 19.87 -14.55 2.20
N PRO A 211 19.58 -15.01 3.43
CA PRO A 211 19.98 -14.35 4.67
C PRO A 211 21.47 -14.54 4.98
N SER A 212 22.27 -13.48 4.81
CA SER A 212 23.64 -13.40 5.34
C SER A 212 24.00 -12.02 5.89
N PHE A 213 23.04 -11.28 6.45
CA PHE A 213 23.28 -9.91 6.93
C PHE A 213 22.78 -9.64 8.37
N VAL A 214 22.78 -10.65 9.23
CA VAL A 214 22.41 -10.48 10.66
C VAL A 214 23.63 -10.24 11.58
N GLU A 215 24.88 -10.30 11.11
CA GLU A 215 26.06 -10.22 12.02
C GLU A 215 26.95 -8.97 11.94
N ALA A 216 26.53 -7.87 11.29
CA ALA A 216 27.45 -6.75 11.05
C ALA A 216 27.17 -5.42 11.76
N ASN A 217 26.24 -5.33 12.72
CA ASN A 217 25.97 -4.05 13.41
C ASN A 217 25.81 -4.18 14.93
N LEU A 218 26.85 -4.70 15.58
CA LEU A 218 27.17 -4.38 16.98
C LEU A 218 28.63 -3.89 17.04
N VAL A 219 28.87 -2.63 16.65
CA VAL A 219 29.86 -1.71 17.25
C VAL A 219 29.40 -0.29 16.98
#